data_AF-A0A2S6N9V3-F1
#
_entry.id   AF-A0A2S6N9V3-F1
#
_cell.length_a   1.000
_cell.length_b   1.000
_cell.length_c   1.000
_cell.angle_alpha   90.00
_cell.angle_beta   90.00
_cell.angle_gamma   90.00
#
_symmetry.space_group_name_H-M   'P 1'
#
loop_
_entity.id
_entity.type
_entity.pdbx_description
1 polymer ?
#
loop_
_entity_poly.entity_id
_entity_poly.type
_entity_poly.pdbx_seq_one_letter_code
_entity_poly.pdbx_strand_id
1 'polypeptide(L)'
;MPVTSIGSSGDLSADRRYEWGQGALAAGDAEGARDLFAQALECAPNWAAAWFGLAQALDRLDRRVEAREAYAKTLNLDPGDAHGAALGLARLGGPAPAAAPRAYVKTLFDQYAARFDTHLVTQLAYRGPEILCGAIARADADRRFAHVLDLGCGAGLFAAAIRPHAAKISGVDLSPAMIEQARAKGIYDRLAAADLTEFLAAEPSESADLAVAADVFVYIGDLGDLFAQVARTLSLGGLFAFTAQSGPSQGFGVGADLRFRHSEAYLRDLACAHGFDVAALFAVSARRDRGIDVPGWAAVLRKNRA
;
A
#
# COMPACT_ATOMS: atom_id res chain seq x y z
N MET A 1 0.53 -7.39 7.83
CA MET A 1 0.30 -8.85 7.72
C MET A 1 1.31 -9.39 6.71
N PRO A 2 2.07 -10.46 7.03
CA PRO A 2 3.05 -11.00 6.08
C PRO A 2 2.36 -11.75 4.93
N VAL A 3 2.97 -11.69 3.74
CA VAL A 3 2.61 -12.52 2.58
C VAL A 3 2.81 -14.00 2.96
N THR A 4 1.76 -14.83 2.90
CA THR A 4 1.75 -16.15 3.59
C THR A 4 2.00 -17.35 2.68
N SER A 5 2.26 -17.17 1.39
CA SER A 5 2.70 -18.28 0.53
C SER A 5 3.29 -17.76 -0.77
N ILE A 6 4.62 -17.68 -0.87
CA ILE A 6 5.31 -17.48 -2.15
C ILE A 6 5.98 -18.80 -2.49
N GLY A 7 5.17 -19.73 -3.01
CA GLY A 7 5.64 -20.99 -3.56
C GLY A 7 6.07 -22.04 -2.53
N SER A 8 5.84 -23.31 -2.90
CA SER A 8 6.40 -24.48 -2.19
C SER A 8 7.92 -24.51 -2.38
N SER A 9 8.63 -25.01 -1.38
CA SER A 9 10.05 -25.33 -1.47
C SER A 9 10.37 -26.52 -2.37
N GLY A 10 9.36 -27.31 -2.75
CA GLY A 10 9.53 -28.62 -3.38
C GLY A 10 9.79 -29.76 -2.38
N ASP A 11 9.95 -29.45 -1.09
CA ASP A 11 10.10 -30.41 0.00
C ASP A 11 8.94 -30.29 1.00
N LEU A 12 8.16 -31.36 1.15
CA LEU A 12 6.98 -31.35 2.03
C LEU A 12 7.32 -31.15 3.51
N SER A 13 8.52 -31.53 3.95
CA SER A 13 8.94 -31.35 5.34
C SER A 13 9.31 -29.89 5.60
N ALA A 14 10.03 -29.26 4.66
CA ALA A 14 10.33 -27.83 4.71
C ALA A 14 9.04 -27.00 4.69
N ASP A 15 8.09 -27.33 3.80
CA ASP A 15 6.82 -26.62 3.68
C ASP A 15 5.99 -26.66 4.97
N ARG A 16 5.85 -27.84 5.60
CA ARG A 16 5.13 -27.95 6.88
C ARG A 16 5.80 -27.17 8.01
N ARG A 17 7.14 -27.24 8.10
CA ARG A 17 7.89 -26.50 9.12
C ARG A 17 7.71 -25.01 8.95
N TYR A 18 7.72 -24.54 7.70
CA TYR A 18 7.45 -23.14 7.40
C TYR A 18 6.04 -22.72 7.80
N GLU A 19 5.02 -23.52 7.47
CA GLU A 19 3.64 -23.24 7.90
C GLU A 19 3.51 -23.16 9.43
N TRP A 20 4.15 -24.08 10.16
CA TRP A 20 4.21 -24.02 11.61
C TRP A 20 4.99 -22.81 12.13
N GLY A 21 6.10 -22.45 11.48
CA GLY A 21 6.88 -21.26 11.82
C GLY A 21 6.08 -19.97 11.65
N GLN A 22 5.27 -19.88 10.59
CA GLN A 22 4.33 -18.78 10.38
C GLN A 22 3.24 -18.74 11.45
N GLY A 23 2.73 -19.91 11.86
CA GLY A 23 1.81 -20.05 12.99
C GLY A 23 2.43 -19.56 14.32
N ALA A 24 3.67 -19.95 14.60
CA ALA A 24 4.41 -19.51 15.78
C ALA A 24 4.63 -17.98 15.79
N LEU A 25 5.00 -17.38 14.64
CA LEU A 25 5.05 -15.93 14.51
C LEU A 25 3.68 -15.29 14.78
N ALA A 26 2.59 -15.84 14.26
CA ALA A 26 1.26 -15.28 14.51
C ALA A 26 0.87 -15.34 15.99
N ALA A 27 1.28 -16.40 16.70
CA ALA A 27 1.11 -16.57 18.14
C ALA A 27 2.07 -15.73 19.01
N GLY A 28 3.06 -15.07 18.41
CA GLY A 28 4.06 -14.27 19.14
C GLY A 28 5.26 -15.05 19.64
N ASP A 29 5.36 -16.35 19.34
CA ASP A 29 6.52 -17.18 19.65
C ASP A 29 7.61 -17.02 18.58
N ALA A 30 8.42 -15.97 18.73
CA ALA A 30 9.48 -15.66 17.78
C ALA A 30 10.67 -16.63 17.87
N GLU A 31 10.95 -17.20 19.05
CA GLU A 31 12.00 -18.21 19.23
C GLU A 31 11.62 -19.52 18.53
N GLY A 32 10.42 -20.04 18.78
CA GLY A 32 9.92 -21.25 18.12
C GLY A 32 9.81 -21.06 16.61
N ALA A 33 9.38 -19.88 16.15
CA ALA A 33 9.37 -19.55 14.73
C ALA A 33 10.78 -19.59 14.10
N ARG A 34 11.77 -18.98 14.75
CA ARG A 34 13.17 -19.00 14.29
C ARG A 34 13.66 -20.42 14.08
N ASP A 35 13.43 -21.29 15.06
CA ASP A 35 13.89 -22.68 15.02
C ASP A 35 13.20 -23.48 13.91
N LEU A 36 11.89 -23.28 13.73
CA LEU A 36 11.11 -23.91 12.66
C LEU A 36 11.58 -23.45 11.26
N PHE A 37 11.86 -22.16 11.08
CA PHE A 37 12.41 -21.66 9.80
C PHE A 37 13.83 -22.15 9.55
N ALA A 38 14.69 -22.22 10.57
CA ALA A 38 16.02 -22.80 10.44
C ALA A 38 15.94 -24.28 9.99
N GLN A 39 15.08 -25.09 10.59
CA GLN A 39 14.86 -26.48 10.18
C GLN A 39 14.21 -26.61 8.79
N ALA A 40 13.42 -25.62 8.35
CA ALA A 40 12.94 -25.58 6.97
C ALA A 40 14.10 -25.35 5.99
N LEU A 41 15.02 -24.45 6.34
CA LEU A 41 16.21 -24.13 5.55
C LEU A 41 17.25 -25.25 5.52
N GLU A 42 17.30 -26.13 6.53
CA GLU A 42 18.10 -27.36 6.48
C GLU A 42 17.66 -28.29 5.34
N CYS A 43 16.35 -28.35 5.07
CA CYS A 43 15.79 -29.15 3.97
C CYS A 43 15.80 -28.39 2.64
N ALA A 44 15.56 -27.08 2.66
CA ALA A 44 15.48 -26.24 1.47
C ALA A 44 16.32 -24.95 1.64
N PRO A 45 17.65 -25.01 1.45
CA PRO A 45 18.55 -23.89 1.75
C PRO A 45 18.36 -22.65 0.86
N ASN A 46 17.80 -22.83 -0.33
CA ASN A 46 17.60 -21.78 -1.32
C ASN A 46 16.15 -21.29 -1.38
N TRP A 47 15.38 -21.50 -0.31
CA TRP A 47 13.98 -21.09 -0.27
C TRP A 47 13.82 -19.69 0.30
N ALA A 48 13.56 -18.71 -0.57
CA ALA A 48 13.43 -17.30 -0.21
C ALA A 48 12.37 -17.06 0.89
N ALA A 49 11.24 -17.76 0.83
CA ALA A 49 10.17 -17.59 1.81
C ALA A 49 10.61 -17.94 3.24
N ALA A 50 11.35 -19.04 3.42
CA ALA A 50 11.88 -19.43 4.73
C ALA A 50 12.96 -18.49 5.24
N TRP A 51 13.84 -17.97 4.37
CA TRP A 51 14.79 -16.91 4.73
C TRP A 51 14.08 -15.64 5.20
N PHE A 52 13.00 -15.25 4.53
CA PHE A 52 12.19 -14.10 4.93
C PHE A 52 11.47 -14.32 6.26
N GLY A 53 10.93 -15.53 6.48
CA GLY A 53 10.33 -15.93 7.76
C GLY A 53 11.34 -15.88 8.91
N LEU A 54 12.55 -16.43 8.69
CA LEU A 54 13.66 -16.37 9.63
C LEU A 54 14.05 -14.92 9.95
N ALA A 55 14.15 -14.06 8.93
CA ALA A 55 14.47 -12.66 9.12
C ALA A 55 13.44 -11.93 10.00
N GLN A 56 12.15 -12.21 9.82
CA GLN A 56 11.08 -11.67 10.68
C GLN A 56 11.16 -12.19 12.11
N ALA A 57 11.47 -13.47 12.31
CA ALA A 57 11.62 -14.05 13.64
C ALA A 57 12.81 -13.42 14.39
N LEU A 58 13.98 -13.35 13.75
CA LEU A 58 15.19 -12.73 14.29
C LEU A 58 14.99 -11.25 14.63
N ASP A 59 14.26 -10.54 13.78
CA ASP A 59 13.92 -9.15 14.01
C ASP A 59 13.08 -8.94 15.28
N ARG A 60 12.07 -9.77 15.51
CA ARG A 60 11.25 -9.70 16.73
C ARG A 60 12.03 -10.05 18.00
N LEU A 61 13.14 -10.77 17.84
CA LEU A 61 14.10 -11.09 18.90
C LEU A 61 15.19 -10.02 19.08
N ASP A 62 15.11 -8.90 18.36
CA ASP A 62 16.12 -7.83 18.31
C ASP A 62 17.52 -8.32 17.88
N ARG A 63 17.60 -9.46 17.18
CA ARG A 63 18.84 -10.02 16.60
C ARG A 63 19.15 -9.35 15.26
N ARG A 64 19.38 -8.03 15.30
CA ARG A 64 19.40 -7.15 14.12
C ARG A 64 20.40 -7.54 13.04
N VAL A 65 21.61 -7.98 13.42
CA VAL A 65 22.67 -8.35 12.47
C VAL A 65 22.21 -9.55 11.64
N GLU A 66 21.77 -10.60 12.31
CA GLU A 66 21.33 -11.84 11.66
C GLU A 66 20.03 -11.64 10.86
N ALA A 67 19.11 -10.80 11.37
CA ALA A 67 17.91 -10.44 10.62
C ALA A 67 18.26 -9.73 9.30
N ARG A 68 19.23 -8.81 9.30
CA ARG A 68 19.71 -8.15 8.07
C ARG A 68 20.34 -9.14 7.10
N GLU A 69 21.14 -10.08 7.59
CA GLU A 69 21.73 -11.14 6.76
C GLU A 69 20.65 -12.01 6.12
N ALA A 70 19.63 -12.43 6.88
CA ALA A 70 18.53 -13.22 6.37
C ALA A 70 17.65 -12.47 5.34
N TYR A 71 17.38 -11.17 5.54
CA TYR A 71 16.73 -10.35 4.52
C TYR A 71 17.58 -10.20 3.26
N ALA A 72 18.89 -10.01 3.39
CA ALA A 72 19.80 -9.95 2.25
C ALA A 72 19.85 -11.28 1.47
N LYS A 73 19.82 -12.42 2.17
CA LYS A 73 19.68 -13.75 1.55
C LYS A 73 18.37 -13.90 0.79
N THR A 74 17.27 -13.39 1.34
CA THR A 74 15.97 -13.36 0.65
C THR A 74 16.08 -12.62 -0.67
N LEU A 75 16.64 -11.40 -0.68
CA LEU A 75 16.80 -10.59 -1.91
C LEU A 75 17.73 -11.23 -2.95
N ASN A 76 18.76 -11.96 -2.51
CA ASN A 76 19.65 -12.67 -3.43
C ASN A 76 18.94 -13.84 -4.13
N LEU A 77 18.00 -14.50 -3.45
CA LEU A 77 17.21 -15.62 -3.98
C LEU A 77 15.99 -15.15 -4.79
N ASP A 78 15.42 -14.01 -4.41
CA ASP A 78 14.31 -13.35 -5.09
C ASP A 78 14.62 -11.86 -5.34
N PRO A 79 15.31 -11.54 -6.46
CA PRO A 79 15.61 -10.15 -6.82
C PRO A 79 14.38 -9.29 -7.13
N GLY A 80 13.23 -9.91 -7.40
CA GLY A 80 11.96 -9.21 -7.60
C GLY A 80 11.33 -8.72 -6.28
N ASP A 81 11.85 -9.21 -5.16
CA ASP A 81 11.43 -8.92 -3.80
C ASP A 81 9.92 -9.06 -3.58
N ALA A 82 9.36 -10.21 -3.93
CA ALA A 82 7.94 -10.52 -3.72
C ALA A 82 7.56 -10.61 -2.23
N HIS A 83 8.56 -10.74 -1.35
CA HIS A 83 8.37 -10.79 0.10
C HIS A 83 8.46 -9.42 0.79
N GLY A 84 9.09 -8.41 0.19
CA GLY A 84 9.31 -7.10 0.80
C GLY A 84 10.51 -7.08 1.76
N ALA A 85 11.54 -7.89 1.52
CA ALA A 85 12.79 -7.92 2.26
C ALA A 85 13.52 -6.56 2.26
N ALA A 86 13.41 -5.76 1.18
CA ALA A 86 13.96 -4.41 1.16
C ALA A 86 13.30 -3.50 2.21
N LEU A 87 12.00 -3.67 2.47
CA LEU A 87 11.28 -2.95 3.53
C LEU A 87 11.74 -3.41 4.91
N GLY A 88 12.01 -4.71 5.07
CA GLY A 88 12.59 -5.28 6.28
C GLY A 88 13.97 -4.68 6.59
N LEU A 89 14.84 -4.56 5.59
CA LEU A 89 16.15 -3.91 5.71
C LEU A 89 16.04 -2.43 6.05
N ALA A 90 15.15 -1.70 5.38
CA ALA A 90 14.89 -0.28 5.66
C ALA A 90 14.49 -0.06 7.12
N ARG A 91 13.56 -0.87 7.62
CA ARG A 91 13.11 -0.82 9.03
C ARG A 91 14.25 -1.12 10.01
N LEU A 92 15.18 -1.99 9.64
CA LEU A 92 16.37 -2.27 10.44
C LEU A 92 17.44 -1.18 10.35
N GLY A 93 17.18 -0.05 9.69
CA GLY A 93 18.12 1.08 9.54
C GLY A 93 18.96 1.04 8.25
N GLY A 94 18.57 0.21 7.28
CA GLY A 94 19.04 0.33 5.90
C GLY A 94 18.37 1.49 5.15
N PRO A 95 18.79 1.78 3.91
CA PRO A 95 18.13 2.79 3.08
C PRO A 95 16.68 2.38 2.79
N ALA A 96 15.74 3.31 2.94
CA ALA A 96 14.35 3.09 2.54
C ALA A 96 14.24 3.15 1.01
N PRO A 97 13.59 2.15 0.36
CA PRO A 97 13.31 2.26 -1.07
C PRO A 97 12.28 3.37 -1.33
N ALA A 98 12.29 3.92 -2.54
CA ALA A 98 11.32 4.95 -2.94
C ALA A 98 9.87 4.45 -2.92
N ALA A 99 9.66 3.16 -3.20
CA ALA A 99 8.36 2.50 -3.10
C ALA A 99 8.54 1.04 -2.68
N ALA A 100 7.45 0.41 -2.25
CA ALA A 100 7.42 -1.01 -2.00
C ALA A 100 7.64 -1.75 -3.33
N PRO A 101 8.34 -2.91 -3.33
CA PRO A 101 8.53 -3.67 -4.55
C PRO A 101 7.19 -4.01 -5.22
N ARG A 102 7.11 -3.84 -6.54
CA ARG A 102 5.90 -4.14 -7.31
C ARG A 102 5.43 -5.58 -7.10
N ALA A 103 6.36 -6.54 -7.10
CA ALA A 103 6.05 -7.95 -6.87
C ALA A 103 5.46 -8.18 -5.47
N TYR A 104 5.97 -7.50 -4.44
CA TYR A 104 5.43 -7.56 -3.08
C TYR A 104 4.00 -7.04 -3.01
N VAL A 105 3.75 -5.84 -3.54
CA VAL A 105 2.40 -5.24 -3.53
C VAL A 105 1.41 -6.10 -4.30
N LYS A 106 1.78 -6.55 -5.52
CA LYS A 106 0.94 -7.43 -6.34
C LYS A 106 0.61 -8.73 -5.62
N THR A 107 1.62 -9.41 -5.06
CA THR A 107 1.44 -10.69 -4.38
C THR A 107 0.56 -10.55 -3.14
N LEU A 108 0.77 -9.48 -2.35
CA LEU A 108 -0.03 -9.16 -1.18
C LEU A 108 -1.52 -9.07 -1.54
N PHE A 109 -1.86 -8.34 -2.60
CA PHE A 109 -3.25 -8.14 -2.98
C PHE A 109 -3.86 -9.32 -3.74
N ASP A 110 -3.11 -10.02 -4.60
CA ASP A 110 -3.61 -11.23 -5.27
C ASP A 110 -4.01 -12.32 -4.27
N GLN A 111 -3.20 -12.55 -3.22
CA GLN A 111 -3.52 -13.49 -2.14
C GLN A 111 -4.71 -13.02 -1.30
N TYR A 112 -4.85 -11.71 -1.17
CA TYR A 112 -5.88 -11.11 -0.36
C TYR A 112 -7.24 -11.03 -1.06
N ALA A 113 -7.27 -10.96 -2.40
CA ALA A 113 -8.48 -10.84 -3.22
C ALA A 113 -9.57 -11.84 -2.81
N ALA A 114 -9.24 -13.12 -2.67
CA ALA A 114 -10.21 -14.15 -2.29
C ALA A 114 -10.92 -13.93 -0.93
N ARG A 115 -10.37 -13.07 -0.05
CA ARG A 115 -10.90 -12.77 1.29
C ARG A 115 -11.13 -11.26 1.53
N PHE A 116 -11.03 -10.45 0.48
CA PHE A 116 -10.91 -8.99 0.55
C PHE A 116 -12.10 -8.33 1.24
N ASP A 117 -13.32 -8.56 0.74
CA ASP A 117 -14.53 -7.90 1.25
C ASP A 117 -14.82 -8.25 2.71
N THR A 118 -14.69 -9.52 3.09
CA THR A 118 -14.95 -9.95 4.47
C THR A 118 -13.93 -9.35 5.42
N HIS A 119 -12.63 -9.31 5.10
CA HIS A 119 -11.60 -8.91 6.06
C HIS A 119 -11.44 -7.38 6.19
N LEU A 120 -11.56 -6.60 5.12
CA LEU A 120 -11.41 -5.13 5.20
C LEU A 120 -12.59 -4.45 5.92
N VAL A 121 -13.82 -4.89 5.62
CA VAL A 121 -15.03 -4.29 6.19
C VAL A 121 -15.25 -4.78 7.63
N THR A 122 -15.01 -6.07 7.92
CA THR A 122 -15.31 -6.63 9.25
C THR A 122 -14.15 -6.62 10.24
N GLN A 123 -12.89 -6.78 9.79
CA GLN A 123 -11.74 -6.90 10.71
C GLN A 123 -10.90 -5.63 10.81
N LEU A 124 -10.72 -4.88 9.71
CA LEU A 124 -9.94 -3.64 9.70
C LEU A 124 -10.77 -2.39 9.96
N ALA A 125 -12.11 -2.51 10.02
CA ALA A 125 -13.04 -1.39 10.16
C ALA A 125 -12.66 -0.21 9.24
N TYR A 126 -12.38 -0.53 7.98
CA TYR A 126 -11.83 0.42 7.02
C TYR A 126 -12.83 1.53 6.68
N ARG A 127 -12.42 2.80 6.84
CA ARG A 127 -13.25 4.00 6.64
C ARG A 127 -12.68 4.97 5.60
N GLY A 128 -11.67 4.56 4.84
CA GLY A 128 -11.02 5.40 3.84
C GLY A 128 -12.01 6.11 2.90
N PRO A 129 -12.95 5.39 2.26
CA PRO A 129 -13.95 5.98 1.36
C PRO A 129 -14.81 7.06 2.01
N GLU A 130 -15.29 6.79 3.23
CA GLU A 130 -16.17 7.70 3.98
C GLU A 130 -15.42 8.98 4.38
N ILE A 131 -14.19 8.83 4.87
CA ILE A 131 -13.32 9.95 5.25
C ILE A 131 -13.04 10.83 4.04
N LEU A 132 -12.65 10.25 2.90
CA LEU A 132 -12.30 11.02 1.71
C LEU A 132 -13.53 11.65 1.06
N CYS A 133 -14.66 10.95 0.95
CA CYS A 133 -15.89 11.55 0.43
C CYS A 133 -16.34 12.74 1.30
N GLY A 134 -16.29 12.59 2.63
CA GLY A 134 -16.59 13.68 3.55
C GLY A 134 -15.62 14.86 3.44
N ALA A 135 -14.32 14.61 3.28
CA ALA A 135 -13.33 15.67 3.09
C ALA A 135 -13.50 16.39 1.74
N ILE A 136 -13.77 15.65 0.66
CA ILE A 136 -14.04 16.20 -0.68
C ILE A 136 -15.28 17.09 -0.64
N ALA A 137 -16.37 16.63 -0.04
CA ALA A 137 -17.62 17.39 0.08
C ALA A 137 -17.46 18.68 0.90
N ARG A 138 -16.58 18.70 1.91
CA ARG A 138 -16.27 19.93 2.66
C ARG A 138 -15.42 20.90 1.85
N ALA A 139 -14.51 20.39 1.02
CA ALA A 139 -13.62 21.22 0.20
C ALA A 139 -14.35 21.84 -1.00
N ASP A 140 -15.35 21.15 -1.56
CA ASP A 140 -16.10 21.57 -2.74
C ASP A 140 -17.52 20.97 -2.70
N ALA A 141 -18.40 21.63 -1.96
CA ALA A 141 -19.77 21.15 -1.75
C ALA A 141 -20.53 21.01 -3.07
N ASP A 142 -21.29 19.92 -3.20
CA ASP A 142 -22.14 19.60 -4.34
C ASP A 142 -21.43 19.45 -5.71
N ARG A 143 -20.10 19.47 -5.73
CA ARG A 143 -19.35 19.30 -6.98
C ARG A 143 -19.64 17.94 -7.60
N ARG A 144 -20.00 17.97 -8.88
CA ARG A 144 -19.99 16.79 -9.75
C ARG A 144 -18.69 16.78 -10.55
N PHE A 145 -18.02 15.64 -10.54
CA PHE A 145 -16.77 15.42 -11.25
C PHE A 145 -17.04 14.83 -12.62
N ALA A 146 -16.48 15.45 -13.65
CA ALA A 146 -16.55 14.95 -15.02
C ALA A 146 -15.77 13.64 -15.17
N HIS A 147 -14.59 13.53 -14.54
CA HIS A 147 -13.75 12.35 -14.62
C HIS A 147 -12.90 12.16 -13.36
N VAL A 148 -13.18 11.05 -12.68
CA VAL A 148 -12.47 10.60 -11.48
C VAL A 148 -11.42 9.55 -11.85
N LEU A 149 -10.19 9.75 -11.37
CA LEU A 149 -9.13 8.74 -11.36
C LEU A 149 -9.03 8.11 -9.98
N ASP A 150 -9.34 6.82 -9.88
CA ASP A 150 -9.21 6.03 -8.64
C ASP A 150 -7.89 5.26 -8.69
N LEU A 151 -6.85 5.84 -8.10
CA LEU A 151 -5.49 5.34 -8.08
C LEU A 151 -5.36 4.31 -6.96
N GLY A 152 -5.05 3.06 -7.29
CA GLY A 152 -5.07 1.95 -6.35
C GLY A 152 -6.50 1.59 -5.95
N CYS A 153 -7.35 1.33 -6.94
CA CYS A 153 -8.79 1.22 -6.74
C CYS A 153 -9.22 -0.02 -5.93
N GLY A 154 -8.36 -1.03 -5.78
CA GLY A 154 -8.68 -2.28 -5.10
C GLY A 154 -9.95 -2.93 -5.65
N ALA A 155 -10.79 -3.47 -4.77
CA ALA A 155 -12.12 -3.97 -5.16
C ALA A 155 -13.15 -2.86 -5.46
N GLY A 156 -12.76 -1.58 -5.46
CA GLY A 156 -13.63 -0.46 -5.83
C GLY A 156 -14.60 0.03 -4.77
N LEU A 157 -14.14 0.08 -3.51
CA LEU A 157 -14.93 0.65 -2.40
C LEU A 157 -15.09 2.17 -2.53
N PHE A 158 -14.02 2.88 -2.93
CA PHE A 158 -14.08 4.33 -3.11
C PHE A 158 -14.99 4.73 -4.29
N ALA A 159 -14.83 4.10 -5.45
CA ALA A 159 -15.67 4.35 -6.60
C ALA A 159 -17.16 4.17 -6.29
N ALA A 160 -17.54 3.16 -5.49
CA ALA A 160 -18.93 2.95 -5.11
C ALA A 160 -19.49 4.13 -4.28
N ALA A 161 -18.68 4.69 -3.39
CA ALA A 161 -19.07 5.83 -2.56
C ALA A 161 -19.18 7.14 -3.37
N ILE A 162 -18.27 7.39 -4.33
CA ILE A 162 -18.25 8.64 -5.09
C ILE A 162 -19.17 8.61 -6.34
N ARG A 163 -19.62 7.44 -6.79
CA ARG A 163 -20.41 7.25 -8.03
C ARG A 163 -21.55 8.25 -8.23
N PRO A 164 -22.35 8.64 -7.21
CA PRO A 164 -23.43 9.63 -7.40
C PRO A 164 -22.94 11.02 -7.84
N HIS A 165 -21.67 11.33 -7.57
CA HIS A 165 -21.03 12.61 -7.86
C HIS A 165 -20.05 12.54 -9.04
N ALA A 166 -19.95 11.41 -9.73
CA ALA A 166 -19.04 11.23 -10.86
C ALA A 166 -19.82 10.98 -12.16
N ALA A 167 -19.38 11.57 -13.26
CA ALA A 167 -19.86 11.22 -14.60
C ALA A 167 -19.07 10.03 -15.16
N LYS A 168 -17.75 10.04 -15.04
CA LYS A 168 -16.84 8.97 -15.46
C LYS A 168 -15.88 8.58 -14.32
N ILE A 169 -15.62 7.28 -14.15
CA ILE A 169 -14.61 6.76 -13.22
C ILE A 169 -13.65 5.82 -13.94
N SER A 170 -12.36 6.13 -13.90
CA SER A 170 -11.29 5.25 -14.34
C SER A 170 -10.48 4.76 -13.14
N GLY A 171 -10.35 3.45 -12.99
CA GLY A 171 -9.59 2.83 -11.90
C GLY A 171 -8.33 2.13 -12.37
N VAL A 172 -7.31 2.15 -11.53
CA VAL A 172 -6.08 1.36 -11.72
C VAL A 172 -5.71 0.66 -10.43
N ASP A 173 -5.27 -0.59 -10.53
CA ASP A 173 -4.69 -1.35 -9.44
C ASP A 173 -3.58 -2.26 -9.99
N LEU A 174 -2.58 -2.57 -9.18
CA LEU A 174 -1.48 -3.44 -9.60
C LEU A 174 -1.92 -4.92 -9.65
N SER A 175 -2.94 -5.30 -8.88
CA SER A 175 -3.48 -6.66 -8.80
C SER A 175 -4.56 -6.91 -9.86
N PRO A 176 -4.34 -7.85 -10.81
CA PRO A 176 -5.39 -8.28 -11.73
C PRO A 176 -6.62 -8.83 -10.99
N ALA A 177 -6.42 -9.52 -9.86
CA ALA A 177 -7.51 -10.08 -9.07
C ALA A 177 -8.39 -8.97 -8.43
N MET A 178 -7.80 -7.86 -7.98
CA MET A 178 -8.56 -6.68 -7.54
C MET A 178 -9.37 -6.06 -8.68
N ILE A 179 -8.76 -5.95 -9.86
CA ILE A 179 -9.43 -5.42 -11.05
C ILE A 179 -10.63 -6.28 -11.45
N GLU A 180 -10.56 -7.61 -11.33
CA GLU A 180 -11.71 -8.49 -11.56
C GLU A 180 -12.85 -8.20 -10.59
N GLN A 181 -12.55 -7.99 -9.30
CA GLN A 181 -13.57 -7.62 -8.29
C GLN A 181 -14.18 -6.25 -8.56
N ALA A 182 -13.35 -5.25 -8.85
CA ALA A 182 -13.81 -3.91 -9.22
C ALA A 182 -14.70 -3.94 -10.47
N ARG A 183 -14.33 -4.76 -11.47
CA ARG A 183 -15.11 -4.94 -12.71
C ARG A 183 -16.47 -5.55 -12.43
N ALA A 184 -16.56 -6.53 -11.54
CA ALA A 184 -17.81 -7.19 -11.19
C ALA A 184 -18.87 -6.23 -10.61
N LYS A 185 -18.45 -5.07 -10.07
CA LYS A 185 -19.36 -4.04 -9.56
C LYS A 185 -20.04 -3.22 -10.67
N GLY A 186 -19.50 -3.21 -11.90
CA GLY A 186 -20.08 -2.47 -13.02
C GLY A 186 -20.12 -0.94 -12.85
N ILE A 187 -19.31 -0.37 -11.95
CA ILE A 187 -19.29 1.07 -11.61
C ILE A 187 -18.23 1.88 -12.35
N TYR A 188 -17.21 1.20 -12.91
CA TYR A 188 -16.08 1.83 -13.60
C TYR A 188 -16.31 1.87 -15.11
N ASP A 189 -15.98 3.01 -15.71
CA ASP A 189 -15.98 3.20 -17.16
C ASP A 189 -14.69 2.65 -17.80
N ARG A 190 -13.58 2.64 -17.05
CA ARG A 190 -12.29 2.05 -17.46
C ARG A 190 -11.58 1.44 -16.26
N LEU A 191 -10.98 0.28 -16.44
CA LEU A 191 -10.14 -0.39 -15.45
C LEU A 191 -8.84 -0.87 -16.08
N ALA A 192 -7.72 -0.68 -15.37
CA ALA A 192 -6.40 -1.14 -15.79
C ALA A 192 -5.69 -1.90 -14.67
N ALA A 193 -5.15 -3.07 -14.99
CA ALA A 193 -4.20 -3.78 -14.12
C ALA A 193 -2.79 -3.27 -14.45
N ALA A 194 -2.31 -2.26 -13.73
CA ALA A 194 -1.07 -1.55 -14.07
C ALA A 194 -0.44 -0.84 -12.87
N ASP A 195 0.80 -0.41 -13.02
CA ASP A 195 1.43 0.52 -12.09
C ASP A 195 0.81 1.92 -12.22
N LEU A 196 0.72 2.66 -11.10
CA LEU A 196 0.09 3.99 -11.06
C LEU A 196 0.82 5.00 -11.95
N THR A 197 2.15 4.95 -11.96
CA THR A 197 2.96 5.90 -12.75
C THR A 197 2.80 5.63 -14.25
N GLU A 198 2.75 4.37 -14.66
CA GLU A 198 2.49 3.96 -16.04
C GLU A 198 1.07 4.37 -16.48
N PHE A 199 0.07 4.13 -15.63
CA PHE A 199 -1.30 4.54 -15.89
C PHE A 199 -1.44 6.05 -16.04
N LEU A 200 -0.89 6.82 -15.09
CA LEU A 200 -0.95 8.28 -15.16
C LEU A 200 -0.17 8.83 -16.35
N ALA A 201 0.99 8.27 -16.69
CA ALA A 201 1.79 8.68 -17.84
C ALA A 201 1.02 8.55 -19.18
N ALA A 202 0.10 7.58 -19.27
CA ALA A 202 -0.76 7.40 -20.44
C ALA A 202 -1.97 8.36 -20.48
N GLU A 203 -2.29 9.02 -19.37
CA GLU A 203 -3.40 9.99 -19.32
C GLU A 203 -3.00 11.34 -19.92
N PRO A 204 -3.86 11.96 -20.76
CA PRO A 204 -3.62 13.30 -21.25
C PRO A 204 -3.59 14.33 -20.11
N SER A 205 -2.85 15.42 -20.32
CA SER A 205 -2.89 16.57 -19.41
C SER A 205 -4.32 17.11 -19.27
N GLU A 206 -4.68 17.53 -18.06
CA GLU A 206 -5.98 18.13 -17.75
C GLU A 206 -7.20 17.29 -18.15
N SER A 207 -7.06 15.96 -18.17
CA SER A 207 -8.10 15.01 -18.56
C SER A 207 -9.00 14.54 -17.42
N ALA A 208 -8.67 14.89 -16.18
CA ALA A 208 -9.45 14.55 -14.98
C ALA A 208 -9.71 15.78 -14.11
N ASP A 209 -10.73 15.71 -13.25
CA ASP A 209 -11.04 16.78 -12.29
C ASP A 209 -11.10 16.30 -10.84
N LEU A 210 -10.95 14.99 -10.61
CA LEU A 210 -10.64 14.38 -9.31
C LEU A 210 -9.65 13.23 -9.49
N ALA A 211 -8.61 13.19 -8.68
CA ALA A 211 -7.75 12.03 -8.49
C ALA A 211 -7.82 11.60 -7.03
N VAL A 212 -7.88 10.29 -6.77
CA VAL A 212 -8.00 9.75 -5.42
C VAL A 212 -7.01 8.61 -5.20
N ALA A 213 -6.36 8.60 -4.03
CA ALA A 213 -5.48 7.51 -3.60
C ALA A 213 -5.83 7.10 -2.16
N ALA A 214 -6.72 6.11 -2.02
CA ALA A 214 -7.22 5.64 -0.72
C ALA A 214 -6.43 4.41 -0.23
N ASP A 215 -5.73 4.55 0.90
CA ASP A 215 -4.82 3.53 1.47
C ASP A 215 -3.71 3.03 0.51
N VAL A 216 -3.22 3.92 -0.36
CA VAL A 216 -2.18 3.62 -1.37
C VAL A 216 -0.80 4.08 -0.93
N PHE A 217 -0.69 5.27 -0.33
CA PHE A 217 0.62 5.84 0.01
C PHE A 217 1.37 5.04 1.08
N VAL A 218 0.69 4.12 1.78
CA VAL A 218 1.35 3.15 2.65
C VAL A 218 2.28 2.17 1.90
N TYR A 219 2.25 2.15 0.56
CA TYR A 219 3.14 1.38 -0.31
C TYR A 219 4.14 2.25 -1.10
N ILE A 220 4.12 3.57 -0.94
CA ILE A 220 4.98 4.50 -1.69
C ILE A 220 5.64 5.47 -0.72
N GLY A 221 6.95 5.45 -0.65
CA GLY A 221 7.72 6.36 0.20
C GLY A 221 7.85 7.73 -0.44
N ASP A 222 8.57 7.79 -1.56
CA ASP A 222 8.75 9.01 -2.34
C ASP A 222 7.54 9.23 -3.26
N LEU A 223 6.79 10.29 -2.98
CA LEU A 223 5.57 10.65 -3.70
C LEU A 223 5.80 11.73 -4.77
N GLY A 224 7.04 12.22 -4.96
CA GLY A 224 7.34 13.35 -5.86
C GLY A 224 6.85 13.14 -7.29
N ASP A 225 7.26 12.04 -7.92
CA ASP A 225 6.85 11.73 -9.30
C ASP A 225 5.32 11.54 -9.41
N LEU A 226 4.71 10.91 -8.41
CA LEU A 226 3.26 10.70 -8.40
C LEU A 226 2.51 12.04 -8.32
N PHE A 227 2.93 12.96 -7.44
CA PHE A 227 2.35 14.30 -7.34
C PHE A 227 2.50 15.08 -8.65
N ALA A 228 3.66 15.01 -9.30
CA ALA A 228 3.88 15.65 -10.60
C ALA A 228 2.93 15.12 -11.68
N GLN A 229 2.76 13.79 -11.76
CA GLN A 229 1.88 13.16 -12.73
C GLN A 229 0.40 13.48 -12.47
N VAL A 230 -0.02 13.49 -11.20
CA VAL A 230 -1.39 13.88 -10.82
C VAL A 230 -1.63 15.36 -11.13
N ALA A 231 -0.68 16.25 -10.81
CA ALA A 231 -0.77 17.67 -11.15
C ALA A 231 -0.94 17.89 -12.65
N ARG A 232 -0.18 17.19 -13.49
CA ARG A 232 -0.34 17.27 -14.95
C ARG A 232 -1.74 16.84 -15.40
N THR A 233 -2.22 15.72 -14.86
CA THR A 233 -3.44 15.06 -15.33
C THR A 233 -4.72 15.78 -14.89
N LEU A 234 -4.68 16.46 -13.74
CA LEU A 234 -5.82 17.23 -13.25
C LEU A 234 -5.99 18.55 -14.02
N SER A 235 -7.24 18.90 -14.33
CA SER A 235 -7.64 20.24 -14.79
C SER A 235 -7.47 21.28 -13.68
N LEU A 236 -7.35 22.56 -14.05
CA LEU A 236 -7.24 23.66 -13.07
C LEU A 236 -8.42 23.65 -12.09
N GLY A 237 -8.12 23.79 -10.80
CA GLY A 237 -9.13 23.67 -9.74
C GLY A 237 -9.62 22.24 -9.48
N GLY A 238 -9.12 21.23 -10.18
CA GLY A 238 -9.32 19.82 -9.89
C GLY A 238 -8.79 19.44 -8.51
N LEU A 239 -9.31 18.34 -7.96
CA LEU A 239 -8.98 17.90 -6.60
C LEU A 239 -8.08 16.66 -6.62
N PHE A 240 -7.15 16.60 -5.67
CA PHE A 240 -6.40 15.40 -5.34
C PHE A 240 -6.66 15.02 -3.88
N ALA A 241 -7.32 13.89 -3.65
CA ALA A 241 -7.68 13.42 -2.32
C ALA A 241 -6.96 12.12 -1.98
N PHE A 242 -6.40 12.01 -0.78
CA PHE A 242 -5.67 10.81 -0.41
C PHE A 242 -5.61 10.59 1.10
N THR A 243 -5.29 9.36 1.48
CA THR A 243 -4.89 9.03 2.85
C THR A 243 -3.43 8.61 2.89
N ALA A 244 -2.72 9.00 3.94
CA ALA A 244 -1.37 8.53 4.24
C ALA A 244 -1.28 8.08 5.70
N GLN A 245 -0.30 7.25 6.04
CA GLN A 245 -0.03 6.91 7.44
C GLN A 245 0.91 7.96 8.04
N SER A 246 0.66 8.37 9.28
CA SER A 246 1.47 9.43 9.89
C SER A 246 2.81 8.87 10.33
N GLY A 247 3.88 9.58 10.02
CA GLY A 247 5.24 9.07 10.11
C GLY A 247 6.21 9.96 10.87
N PRO A 248 7.50 9.96 10.47
CA PRO A 248 8.55 10.73 11.13
C PRO A 248 8.26 12.23 11.13
N SER A 249 9.09 13.01 11.82
CA SER A 249 8.97 14.48 11.83
C SER A 249 9.21 15.11 10.45
N GLN A 250 10.02 14.48 9.59
CA GLN A 250 10.31 14.94 8.24
C GLN A 250 10.37 13.77 7.24
N GLY A 251 9.97 14.03 5.99
CA GLY A 251 10.04 13.08 4.89
C GLY A 251 9.13 11.87 5.10
N PHE A 252 9.66 10.69 4.75
CA PHE A 252 8.96 9.42 4.88
C PHE A 252 9.87 8.34 5.48
N GLY A 253 9.26 7.25 5.96
CA GLY A 253 9.99 6.09 6.46
C GLY A 253 9.13 4.84 6.51
N VAL A 254 9.78 3.68 6.66
CA VAL A 254 9.10 2.38 6.77
C VAL A 254 8.81 2.07 8.24
N GLY A 255 7.54 1.82 8.55
CA GLY A 255 7.07 1.45 9.87
C GLY A 255 7.32 0.00 10.26
N ALA A 256 7.00 -0.33 11.52
CA ALA A 256 7.03 -1.71 12.03
C ALA A 256 6.09 -2.67 11.27
N ASP A 257 5.06 -2.12 10.64
CA ASP A 257 4.07 -2.80 9.82
C ASP A 257 4.51 -2.98 8.34
N LEU A 258 5.78 -2.67 8.03
CA LEU A 258 6.36 -2.68 6.67
C LEU A 258 5.59 -1.77 5.69
N ARG A 259 5.00 -0.71 6.22
CA ARG A 259 4.26 0.30 5.46
C ARG A 259 4.95 1.65 5.55
N PHE A 260 4.89 2.40 4.47
CA PHE A 260 5.38 3.76 4.45
C PHE A 260 4.51 4.67 5.32
N ARG A 261 5.18 5.64 5.93
CA ARG A 261 4.59 6.68 6.76
C ARG A 261 5.20 8.01 6.35
N HIS A 262 4.40 9.07 6.38
CA HIS A 262 4.77 10.39 5.88
C HIS A 262 4.57 11.45 6.95
N SER A 263 5.47 12.43 6.99
CA SER A 263 5.28 13.61 7.82
C SER A 263 4.25 14.56 7.19
N GLU A 264 3.55 15.33 8.01
CA GLU A 264 2.64 16.37 7.51
C GLU A 264 3.41 17.41 6.67
N ALA A 265 4.60 17.80 7.14
CA ALA A 265 5.47 18.76 6.44
C ALA A 265 5.81 18.29 5.03
N TYR A 266 6.19 17.02 4.86
CA TYR A 266 6.50 16.44 3.55
C TYR A 266 5.30 16.51 2.58
N LEU A 267 4.09 16.21 3.06
CA LEU A 267 2.88 16.28 2.24
C LEU A 267 2.54 17.72 1.83
N ARG A 268 2.78 18.70 2.71
CA ARG A 268 2.58 20.13 2.42
C ARG A 268 3.63 20.66 1.44
N ASP A 269 4.88 20.26 1.61
CA ASP A 269 5.99 20.65 0.73
C ASP A 269 5.74 20.12 -0.69
N LEU A 270 5.28 18.87 -0.83
CA LEU A 270 4.87 18.31 -2.12
C LEU A 270 3.68 19.05 -2.74
N ALA A 271 2.66 19.38 -1.94
CA ALA A 271 1.52 20.15 -2.43
C ALA A 271 1.99 21.49 -3.03
N CYS A 272 2.82 22.23 -2.29
CA CYS A 272 3.40 23.50 -2.74
C CYS A 272 4.25 23.33 -4.00
N ALA A 273 5.20 22.39 -3.99
CA ALA A 273 6.14 22.16 -5.09
C ALA A 273 5.46 21.77 -6.41
N HIS A 274 4.27 21.15 -6.34
CA HIS A 274 3.52 20.68 -7.50
C HIS A 274 2.27 21.51 -7.83
N GLY A 275 2.15 22.73 -7.28
CA GLY A 275 1.10 23.68 -7.65
C GLY A 275 -0.28 23.32 -7.12
N PHE A 276 -0.34 22.85 -5.87
CA PHE A 276 -1.56 22.60 -5.15
C PHE A 276 -1.72 23.47 -3.91
N ASP A 277 -2.93 23.95 -3.69
CA ASP A 277 -3.39 24.51 -2.42
C ASP A 277 -3.92 23.39 -1.51
N VAL A 278 -3.58 23.43 -0.22
CA VAL A 278 -4.08 22.47 0.77
C VAL A 278 -5.47 22.89 1.23
N ALA A 279 -6.52 22.34 0.62
CA ALA A 279 -7.91 22.61 1.01
C ALA A 279 -8.27 21.93 2.35
N ALA A 280 -7.74 20.74 2.60
CA ALA A 280 -7.84 20.04 3.88
C ALA A 280 -6.62 19.15 4.11
N LEU A 281 -6.10 19.14 5.33
CA LEU A 281 -5.12 18.15 5.80
C LEU A 281 -5.30 18.01 7.32
N PHE A 282 -5.69 16.81 7.77
CA PHE A 282 -5.98 16.57 9.18
C PHE A 282 -5.66 15.14 9.59
N ALA A 283 -5.37 14.98 10.89
CA ALA A 283 -5.11 13.67 11.48
C ALA A 283 -6.38 12.82 11.53
N VAL A 284 -6.27 11.55 11.14
CA VAL A 284 -7.38 10.60 11.13
C VAL A 284 -6.86 9.17 11.28
N SER A 285 -7.76 8.21 11.54
CA SER A 285 -7.46 6.80 11.35
C SER A 285 -8.40 6.20 10.29
N ALA A 286 -7.80 5.82 9.15
CA ALA A 286 -8.52 5.21 8.04
C ALA A 286 -8.83 3.72 8.27
N ARG A 287 -8.13 3.07 9.20
CA ARG A 287 -8.27 1.64 9.53
C ARG A 287 -7.76 1.34 10.93
N ARG A 288 -8.23 0.23 11.49
CA ARG A 288 -7.66 -0.40 12.67
C ARG A 288 -6.78 -1.57 12.28
N ASP A 289 -5.66 -1.76 12.96
CA ASP A 289 -4.82 -2.96 12.87
C ASP A 289 -4.75 -3.62 14.24
N ARG A 290 -5.11 -4.89 14.33
CA ARG A 290 -5.25 -5.65 15.60
C ARG A 290 -6.07 -4.91 16.67
N GLY A 291 -7.14 -4.23 16.23
CA GLY A 291 -8.00 -3.44 17.11
C GLY A 291 -7.42 -2.11 17.57
N ILE A 292 -6.26 -1.69 17.07
CA ILE A 292 -5.66 -0.38 17.39
C ILE A 292 -5.83 0.54 16.19
N ASP A 293 -6.31 1.76 16.41
CA ASP A 293 -6.39 2.79 15.36
C ASP A 293 -4.98 3.06 14.80
N VAL A 294 -4.83 2.97 13.48
CA VAL A 294 -3.57 3.33 12.81
C VAL A 294 -3.58 4.84 12.58
N PRO A 295 -2.65 5.61 13.17
CA PRO A 295 -2.60 7.05 12.98
C PRO A 295 -2.21 7.41 11.54
N GLY A 296 -2.89 8.40 10.97
CA GLY A 296 -2.78 8.78 9.57
C GLY A 296 -3.21 10.21 9.29
N TRP A 297 -3.17 10.54 8.01
CA TRP A 297 -3.59 11.80 7.43
C TRP A 297 -4.70 11.55 6.41
N ALA A 298 -5.67 12.44 6.35
CA ALA A 298 -6.51 12.62 5.18
C ALA A 298 -6.25 14.01 4.59
N ALA A 299 -6.09 14.07 3.28
CA ALA A 299 -5.80 15.28 2.55
C ALA A 299 -6.77 15.48 1.39
N VAL A 300 -7.11 16.73 1.14
CA VAL A 300 -7.70 17.19 -0.12
C VAL A 300 -6.90 18.40 -0.57
N LEU A 301 -6.25 18.25 -1.71
CA LEU A 301 -5.47 19.28 -2.38
C LEU A 301 -6.24 19.79 -3.58
N ARG A 302 -6.11 21.07 -3.90
CA ARG A 302 -6.75 21.71 -5.05
C ARG A 302 -5.68 22.22 -6.00
N LYS A 303 -5.71 21.80 -7.27
CA LYS A 303 -4.77 22.31 -8.27
C LYS A 303 -5.01 23.79 -8.46
N ASN A 304 -3.96 24.59 -8.41
CA ASN A 304 -4.05 26.05 -8.50
C ASN A 304 -4.75 26.45 -9.80
N ARG A 305 -5.64 27.44 -9.71
CA ARG A 305 -6.19 28.12 -10.89
C ARG A 305 -5.18 29.22 -11.23
N ALA A 306 -4.62 29.20 -12.44
CA ALA A 306 -3.64 30.20 -12.87
C ALA A 306 -4.12 31.65 -12.65
#